data_AF-A0A2D5ZPA2-F1
#
_entry.id   AF-A0A2D5ZPA2-F1
#
_cell.length_a   1.000
_cell.length_b   1.000
_cell.length_c   1.000
_cell.angle_alpha   90.00
_cell.angle_beta   90.00
_cell.angle_gamma   90.00
#
_symmetry.space_group_name_H-M   'P 1'
#
loop_
_entity.id
_entity.type
_entity.pdbx_description
1 polymer ?
#
loop_
_entity_poly.entity_id
_entity_poly.type
_entity_poly.pdbx_seq_one_letter_code
_entity_poly.pdbx_strand_id
1 'polypeptide(L)'
;MGSDRERGAASISRIWAWEAIRDIKTPPPDATQTPTVVTDEGPEQPALLNACAGALVARARQDYGYPCADPNRPKEGIMKNRASVIALIATTSATAATIHVPGDQPTIQAGIDAAALNDTVFVAPGTYTGAGNKNLDFGGVDRVLLSEAGADATVIDCEGDGRGMYFGGGESESSVLEGFAVMRGDDYYGAGAGIRVDGSSPTLRHITISDCRGDVGGGITCFDAAPRIEGCTISDNRGFYEGGGMACYSSAPVLTHCTITNCGTFYSGGGLYCDGSTPTLINCIIAENTGGAYGGGGLFCTSDSAPLLLNCTIANNSAYDTGGIHSARSSPVLVNCVLWGNPPREIQGGAPTLTYCNVRGGFPGEGNIDADPRFRSFAGFDYLLGISSPCIDTGRPELQDGVSDWHPLWPAGHVDGPRSDMGAYGGPNNLGWIR
;
A
#
# COMPACT_ATOMS: atom_id res chain seq x y z
N MET A 1 5.38 -52.22 21.61
CA MET A 1 5.30 -51.45 22.86
C MET A 1 6.45 -50.45 22.83
N GLY A 2 6.29 -49.14 22.67
CA GLY A 2 5.13 -48.31 22.35
C GLY A 2 5.65 -47.05 21.67
N SER A 3 4.98 -46.66 20.59
CA SER A 3 4.98 -45.30 20.04
C SER A 3 3.89 -44.49 20.75
N ASP A 4 3.95 -43.15 20.61
CA ASP A 4 2.91 -42.16 20.95
C ASP A 4 3.13 -41.33 22.23
N ARG A 5 4.04 -40.34 22.17
CA ARG A 5 3.96 -39.13 23.02
C ARG A 5 4.44 -37.79 22.41
N GLU A 6 4.65 -37.66 21.09
CA GLU A 6 5.10 -36.38 20.50
C GLU A 6 4.26 -35.86 19.32
N ARG A 7 2.93 -36.07 19.34
CA ARG A 7 2.02 -35.47 18.35
C ARG A 7 0.86 -34.65 18.94
N GLY A 8 0.96 -34.22 20.20
CA GLY A 8 -0.15 -33.56 20.92
C GLY A 8 -0.06 -32.05 21.15
N ALA A 9 1.09 -31.40 20.96
CA ALA A 9 1.29 -30.01 21.43
C ALA A 9 1.18 -28.92 20.34
N ALA A 10 1.19 -29.28 19.04
CA ALA A 10 1.16 -28.32 17.94
C ALA A 10 -0.25 -28.00 17.40
N SER A 11 -1.30 -28.70 17.84
CA SER A 11 -2.68 -28.47 17.37
C SER A 11 -3.54 -27.63 18.32
N ILE A 12 -3.10 -27.38 19.57
CA ILE A 12 -3.92 -26.73 20.60
C ILE A 12 -3.76 -25.20 20.61
N SER A 13 -2.65 -24.64 20.11
CA SER A 13 -2.49 -23.17 19.99
C SER A 13 -3.15 -22.55 18.75
N ARG A 14 -3.58 -23.37 17.78
CA ARG A 14 -4.17 -22.91 16.50
C ARG A 14 -5.69 -22.65 16.56
N ILE A 15 -6.37 -23.09 17.63
CA ILE A 15 -7.84 -22.97 17.75
C ILE A 15 -8.24 -21.70 18.51
N TRP A 16 -7.42 -21.21 19.45
CA TRP A 16 -7.78 -20.05 20.28
C TRP A 16 -7.67 -18.69 19.56
N ALA A 17 -6.90 -18.60 18.48
CA ALA A 17 -6.86 -17.40 17.64
C ALA A 17 -8.06 -17.29 16.68
N TRP A 18 -8.76 -18.40 16.41
CA TRP A 18 -9.87 -18.45 15.46
C TRP A 18 -11.23 -18.15 16.13
N GLU A 19 -11.42 -18.50 17.40
CA GLU A 19 -12.69 -18.26 18.12
C GLU A 19 -12.84 -16.82 18.64
N ALA A 20 -11.75 -16.06 18.82
CA ALA A 20 -11.81 -14.68 19.35
C ALA A 20 -12.32 -13.62 18.36
N ILE A 21 -12.47 -13.95 17.06
CA ILE A 21 -12.79 -12.97 16.00
C ILE A 21 -14.18 -13.17 15.40
N ARG A 22 -14.91 -14.25 15.74
CA ARG A 22 -16.27 -14.45 15.21
C ARG A 22 -17.32 -13.51 15.80
N ASP A 23 -17.03 -12.85 16.92
CA ASP A 23 -18.02 -12.08 17.69
C ASP A 23 -17.88 -10.54 17.63
N ILE A 24 -17.06 -9.98 16.73
CA ILE A 24 -17.03 -8.52 16.51
C ILE A 24 -18.11 -8.12 15.48
N LYS A 25 -19.37 -8.47 15.75
CA LYS A 25 -20.56 -7.94 15.06
C LYS A 25 -21.73 -7.77 16.03
N THR A 26 -21.56 -6.97 17.08
CA THR A 26 -22.62 -6.14 17.73
C THR A 26 -22.03 -5.34 18.90
N PRO A 27 -22.41 -4.07 19.10
CA PRO A 27 -21.96 -3.29 20.25
C PRO A 27 -22.75 -3.69 21.51
N PRO A 28 -22.12 -3.93 22.68
CA PRO A 28 -22.85 -4.14 23.92
C PRO A 28 -23.32 -2.83 24.55
N PRO A 29 -24.48 -2.81 25.23
CA PRO A 29 -25.05 -1.63 25.86
C PRO A 29 -24.49 -1.40 27.27
N ASP A 30 -24.33 -0.10 27.57
CA ASP A 30 -24.27 0.54 28.88
C ASP A 30 -23.11 0.25 29.85
N ALA A 31 -22.56 1.34 30.35
CA ALA A 31 -21.45 1.41 31.28
C ALA A 31 -21.94 1.24 32.72
N THR A 32 -21.26 0.39 33.51
CA THR A 32 -20.97 0.60 34.95
C THR A 32 -20.38 -0.67 35.55
N GLN A 33 -19.06 -0.84 35.42
CA GLN A 33 -18.23 -1.53 36.42
C GLN A 33 -16.74 -1.39 36.06
N THR A 34 -15.98 -0.74 36.93
CA THR A 34 -14.52 -0.67 36.89
C THR A 34 -13.91 -2.02 37.27
N PRO A 35 -13.01 -2.63 36.48
CA PRO A 35 -12.22 -3.76 36.96
C PRO A 35 -10.93 -3.28 37.64
N THR A 36 -10.76 -3.75 38.86
CA THR A 36 -9.54 -3.72 39.67
C THR A 36 -8.36 -4.38 38.95
N VAL A 37 -7.24 -3.68 38.91
CA VAL A 37 -5.94 -4.15 38.42
C VAL A 37 -5.42 -5.26 39.34
N VAL A 38 -5.23 -6.47 38.81
CA VAL A 38 -4.39 -7.50 39.41
C VAL A 38 -3.03 -7.42 38.70
N THR A 39 -2.03 -6.89 39.40
CA THR A 39 -0.63 -6.88 38.96
C THR A 39 0.03 -8.19 39.37
N ASP A 40 0.22 -9.13 38.45
CA ASP A 40 1.27 -10.15 38.59
C ASP A 40 1.64 -10.77 37.23
N GLU A 41 2.42 -10.06 36.41
CA GLU A 41 3.16 -10.69 35.31
C GLU A 41 4.59 -10.13 35.25
N GLY A 42 5.56 -11.04 35.36
CA GLY A 42 7.00 -10.74 35.43
C GLY A 42 7.62 -10.30 34.09
N PRO A 43 8.87 -9.80 34.12
CA PRO A 43 9.50 -9.07 33.02
C PRO A 43 9.97 -9.92 31.81
N GLU A 44 9.61 -11.20 31.70
CA GLU A 44 10.20 -12.11 30.71
C GLU A 44 9.40 -12.28 29.41
N GLN A 45 8.13 -11.88 29.33
CA GLN A 45 7.33 -12.01 28.10
C GLN A 45 7.75 -11.09 26.93
N PRO A 46 8.12 -9.80 27.13
CA PRO A 46 8.56 -8.94 26.03
C PRO A 46 9.86 -9.42 25.38
N ALA A 47 10.73 -10.07 26.15
CA ALA A 47 12.01 -10.59 25.68
C ALA A 47 11.86 -11.86 24.83
N LEU A 48 10.92 -12.74 25.18
CA LEU A 48 10.63 -13.96 24.42
C LEU A 48 9.90 -13.68 23.10
N LEU A 49 8.99 -12.70 23.07
CA LEU A 49 8.38 -12.24 21.81
C LEU A 49 9.42 -11.58 20.88
N ASN A 50 10.32 -10.74 21.41
CA ASN A 50 11.39 -10.12 20.63
C ASN A 50 12.42 -11.13 20.10
N ALA A 51 12.75 -12.17 20.89
CA ALA A 51 13.66 -13.23 20.46
C ALA A 51 13.05 -14.12 19.36
N CYS A 52 11.75 -14.44 19.46
CA CYS A 52 11.05 -15.19 18.42
C CYS A 52 10.88 -14.38 17.14
N ALA A 53 10.56 -13.08 17.22
CA ALA A 53 10.41 -12.21 16.06
C ALA A 53 11.76 -11.96 15.34
N GLY A 54 12.84 -11.70 16.10
CA GLY A 54 14.18 -11.57 15.53
C GLY A 54 14.67 -12.85 14.84
N ALA A 55 14.34 -14.02 15.40
CA ALA A 55 14.66 -15.31 14.80
C ALA A 55 13.79 -15.63 13.56
N LEU A 56 12.54 -15.19 13.51
CA LEU A 56 11.64 -15.37 12.36
C LEU A 56 11.93 -14.39 11.21
N VAL A 57 12.27 -13.14 11.50
CA VAL A 57 12.78 -12.17 10.50
C VAL A 57 14.13 -12.63 9.93
N ALA A 58 15.02 -13.17 10.77
CA ALA A 58 16.26 -13.78 10.31
C ALA A 58 16.03 -15.06 9.49
N ARG A 59 14.94 -15.79 9.75
CA ARG A 59 14.59 -17.03 9.04
C ARG A 59 13.90 -16.77 7.71
N ALA A 60 13.05 -15.75 7.61
CA ALA A 60 12.58 -15.23 6.32
C ALA A 60 13.77 -14.75 5.45
N ARG A 61 14.81 -14.16 6.05
CA ARG A 61 16.06 -13.81 5.34
C ARG A 61 16.90 -15.03 4.93
N GLN A 62 16.90 -16.12 5.71
CA GLN A 62 17.69 -17.33 5.43
C GLN A 62 17.02 -18.31 4.47
N ASP A 63 15.69 -18.49 4.56
CA ASP A 63 14.96 -19.47 3.76
C ASP A 63 14.72 -18.99 2.31
N TYR A 64 14.81 -17.67 2.05
CA TYR A 64 14.63 -17.06 0.72
C TYR A 64 15.91 -16.58 0.03
N GLY A 65 17.09 -16.79 0.59
CA GLY A 65 18.37 -16.73 -0.15
C GLY A 65 18.73 -15.39 -0.82
N TYR A 66 18.58 -14.26 -0.13
CA TYR A 66 19.04 -12.97 -0.65
C TYR A 66 20.32 -12.48 0.05
N PRO A 67 21.43 -12.31 -0.68
CA PRO A 67 22.66 -11.76 -0.11
C PRO A 67 22.45 -10.31 0.26
N CYS A 68 22.81 -9.96 1.49
CA CYS A 68 23.10 -8.56 1.83
C CYS A 68 24.09 -8.01 0.80
N ALA A 69 23.80 -6.85 0.23
CA ALA A 69 24.79 -6.11 -0.54
C ALA A 69 26.00 -5.87 0.38
N ASP A 70 27.12 -6.55 0.11
CA ASP A 70 28.40 -6.23 0.72
C ASP A 70 28.77 -4.80 0.28
N PRO A 71 28.85 -3.81 1.20
CA PRO A 71 29.18 -2.44 0.86
C PRO A 71 30.61 -2.28 0.30
N ASN A 72 31.43 -3.34 0.29
CA ASN A 72 32.79 -3.36 -0.25
C ASN A 72 32.98 -4.19 -1.52
N ARG A 73 31.92 -4.69 -2.17
CA ARG A 73 32.10 -5.41 -3.45
C ARG A 73 32.40 -4.41 -4.59
N PRO A 74 33.56 -4.49 -5.26
CA PRO A 74 33.84 -3.62 -6.40
C PRO A 74 32.86 -3.90 -7.54
N LYS A 75 32.29 -2.84 -8.13
CA LYS A 75 31.44 -2.90 -9.32
C LYS A 75 32.30 -3.31 -10.52
N GLU A 76 32.43 -4.61 -10.76
CA GLU A 76 33.06 -5.11 -11.99
C GLU A 76 32.12 -4.87 -13.18
N GLY A 77 32.49 -3.88 -14.00
CA GLY A 77 31.82 -3.58 -15.25
C GLY A 77 32.01 -4.71 -16.25
N ILE A 78 30.94 -5.46 -16.51
CA ILE A 78 30.89 -6.40 -17.63
C ILE A 78 30.64 -5.58 -18.91
N MET A 79 31.70 -5.08 -19.52
CA MET A 79 31.68 -4.69 -20.94
C MET A 79 31.51 -5.96 -21.79
N LYS A 80 30.27 -6.29 -22.18
CA LYS A 80 30.02 -7.24 -23.26
C LYS A 80 30.29 -6.55 -24.60
N ASN A 81 31.32 -7.01 -25.28
CA ASN A 81 31.68 -6.73 -26.67
C ASN A 81 30.44 -6.69 -27.57
N ARG A 82 30.09 -5.52 -28.11
CA ARG A 82 29.10 -5.38 -29.19
C ARG A 82 29.82 -5.46 -30.53
N ALA A 83 29.97 -6.68 -31.05
CA ALA A 83 30.25 -6.86 -32.48
C ALA A 83 28.97 -6.48 -33.25
N SER A 84 29.01 -5.36 -33.97
CA SER A 84 27.88 -4.84 -34.73
C SER A 84 27.74 -5.61 -36.03
N VAL A 85 26.74 -6.48 -36.13
CA VAL A 85 26.23 -7.00 -37.40
C VAL A 85 25.11 -6.05 -37.83
N ILE A 86 25.36 -5.23 -38.85
CA ILE A 86 24.34 -4.39 -39.48
C ILE A 86 23.47 -5.33 -40.34
N ALA A 87 22.40 -5.85 -39.76
CA ALA A 87 21.29 -6.39 -40.51
C ALA A 87 20.43 -5.22 -40.98
N LEU A 88 20.25 -5.10 -42.29
CA LEU A 88 19.32 -4.17 -42.92
C LEU A 88 17.90 -4.60 -42.54
N ILE A 89 17.38 -4.10 -41.42
CA ILE A 89 16.00 -4.33 -41.00
C ILE A 89 15.12 -3.50 -41.94
N ALA A 90 14.38 -4.17 -42.80
CA ALA A 90 13.25 -3.56 -43.47
C ALA A 90 12.28 -3.07 -42.39
N THR A 91 12.20 -1.76 -42.19
CA THR A 91 11.23 -1.14 -41.28
C THR A 91 9.86 -1.29 -41.91
N THR A 92 9.25 -2.44 -41.68
CA THR A 92 7.79 -2.52 -41.69
C THR A 92 7.34 -1.65 -40.53
N SER A 93 6.58 -0.60 -40.84
CA SER A 93 5.86 0.16 -39.82
C SER A 93 4.78 -0.78 -39.28
N ALA A 94 5.15 -1.64 -38.33
CA ALA A 94 4.18 -2.44 -37.61
C ALA A 94 3.33 -1.46 -36.82
N THR A 95 2.08 -1.30 -37.23
CA THR A 95 1.07 -0.60 -36.44
C THR A 95 0.88 -1.40 -35.16
N ALA A 96 0.90 -0.74 -34.01
CA ALA A 96 0.56 -1.34 -32.72
C ALA A 96 -0.74 -2.15 -32.87
N ALA A 97 -0.68 -3.45 -32.58
CA ALA A 97 -1.85 -4.32 -32.64
C ALA A 97 -2.67 -4.17 -31.35
N THR A 98 -3.97 -4.39 -31.50
CA THR A 98 -4.92 -4.47 -30.39
C THR A 98 -5.31 -5.92 -30.23
N ILE A 99 -5.19 -6.47 -29.02
CA ILE A 99 -5.54 -7.85 -28.69
C ILE A 99 -6.68 -7.80 -27.68
N HIS A 100 -7.83 -8.39 -28.01
CA HIS A 100 -8.98 -8.44 -27.12
C HIS A 100 -9.05 -9.77 -26.36
N VAL A 101 -9.30 -9.70 -25.06
CA VAL A 101 -9.52 -10.87 -24.19
C VAL A 101 -10.97 -10.80 -23.67
N PRO A 102 -11.80 -11.84 -23.86
CA PRO A 102 -11.46 -13.18 -24.33
C PRO A 102 -11.59 -13.39 -25.86
N GLY A 103 -11.78 -12.31 -26.65
CA GLY A 103 -12.14 -12.41 -28.08
C GLY A 103 -11.07 -13.05 -28.98
N ASP A 104 -9.85 -12.50 -28.94
CA ASP A 104 -8.68 -12.96 -29.71
C ASP A 104 -7.86 -14.00 -28.95
N GLN A 105 -7.84 -13.90 -27.61
CA GLN A 105 -7.12 -14.82 -26.72
C GLN A 105 -8.02 -15.25 -25.57
N PRO A 106 -8.04 -16.55 -25.19
CA PRO A 106 -9.02 -17.08 -24.23
C PRO A 106 -8.79 -16.65 -22.78
N THR A 107 -7.58 -16.20 -22.45
CA THR A 107 -7.18 -15.80 -21.09
C THR A 107 -6.32 -14.55 -21.13
N ILE A 108 -6.22 -13.87 -20.00
CA ILE A 108 -5.43 -12.63 -19.89
C ILE A 108 -3.96 -12.91 -20.17
N GLN A 109 -3.38 -13.97 -19.58
CA GLN A 109 -1.98 -14.32 -19.83
C GLN A 109 -1.73 -14.67 -21.30
N ALA A 110 -2.66 -15.38 -21.97
CA ALA A 110 -2.51 -15.64 -23.39
C ALA A 110 -2.54 -14.34 -24.23
N GLY A 111 -3.31 -13.34 -23.80
CA GLY A 111 -3.25 -11.97 -24.33
C GLY A 111 -1.88 -11.32 -24.17
N ILE A 112 -1.33 -11.35 -22.96
CA ILE A 112 0.00 -10.82 -22.63
C ILE A 112 1.10 -11.51 -23.44
N ASP A 113 1.05 -12.84 -23.53
CA ASP A 113 2.04 -13.66 -24.24
C ASP A 113 2.00 -13.41 -25.75
N ALA A 114 0.82 -13.17 -26.31
CA ALA A 114 0.63 -12.91 -27.74
C ALA A 114 1.03 -11.49 -28.15
N ALA A 115 1.04 -10.54 -27.22
CA ALA A 115 1.43 -9.17 -27.51
C ALA A 115 2.88 -9.10 -28.03
N ALA A 116 3.17 -8.14 -28.90
CA ALA A 116 4.52 -7.68 -29.23
C ALA A 116 4.80 -6.31 -28.58
N LEU A 117 5.98 -5.73 -28.85
CA LEU A 117 6.32 -4.40 -28.37
C LEU A 117 5.35 -3.36 -28.96
N ASN A 118 4.81 -2.50 -28.10
CA ASN A 118 3.79 -1.48 -28.39
C ASN A 118 2.37 -2.01 -28.67
N ASP A 119 2.14 -3.31 -28.61
CA ASP A 119 0.77 -3.82 -28.67
C ASP A 119 0.03 -3.51 -27.36
N THR A 120 -1.30 -3.43 -27.45
CA THR A 120 -2.17 -3.22 -26.28
C THR A 120 -3.13 -4.39 -26.14
N VAL A 121 -3.18 -4.95 -24.93
CA VAL A 121 -4.14 -5.99 -24.55
C VAL A 121 -5.33 -5.32 -23.87
N PHE A 122 -6.50 -5.42 -24.48
CA PHE A 122 -7.76 -4.96 -23.91
C PHE A 122 -8.54 -6.14 -23.35
N VAL A 123 -9.02 -6.00 -22.12
CA VAL A 123 -9.80 -7.02 -21.43
C VAL A 123 -11.23 -6.53 -21.27
N ALA A 124 -12.16 -7.28 -21.86
CA ALA A 124 -13.58 -7.01 -21.80
C ALA A 124 -14.12 -7.11 -20.35
N PRO A 125 -15.30 -6.52 -20.06
CA PRO A 125 -15.94 -6.70 -18.76
C PRO A 125 -16.17 -8.18 -18.43
N GLY A 126 -15.82 -8.58 -17.21
CA GLY A 126 -15.99 -9.95 -16.75
C GLY A 126 -15.20 -10.28 -15.48
N THR A 127 -15.48 -11.46 -14.93
CA THR A 127 -14.68 -12.05 -13.85
C THR A 127 -13.81 -13.16 -14.42
N TYR A 128 -12.50 -12.98 -14.32
CA TYR A 128 -11.48 -13.84 -14.88
C TYR A 128 -10.88 -14.69 -13.76
N THR A 129 -11.12 -16.00 -13.82
CA THR A 129 -10.67 -17.01 -12.84
C THR A 129 -9.88 -18.13 -13.52
N GLY A 130 -9.27 -19.02 -12.73
CA GLY A 130 -8.58 -20.19 -13.22
C GLY A 130 -7.22 -19.91 -13.87
N ALA A 131 -6.64 -20.97 -14.45
CA ALA A 131 -5.30 -20.92 -15.03
C ALA A 131 -5.22 -19.92 -16.19
N GLY A 132 -4.16 -19.09 -16.20
CA GLY A 132 -3.95 -18.05 -17.20
C GLY A 132 -4.66 -16.72 -16.92
N ASN A 133 -5.42 -16.63 -15.83
CA ASN A 133 -6.09 -15.39 -15.38
C ASN A 133 -5.63 -14.91 -14.00
N LYS A 134 -4.71 -15.64 -13.37
CA LYS A 134 -4.03 -15.28 -12.12
C LYS A 134 -2.55 -15.65 -12.22
N ASN A 135 -1.74 -15.12 -11.31
CA ASN A 135 -0.28 -15.15 -11.38
C ASN A 135 0.21 -14.57 -12.71
N LEU A 136 -0.43 -13.48 -13.14
CA LEU A 136 -0.12 -12.83 -14.40
C LEU A 136 1.30 -12.25 -14.36
N ASP A 137 2.01 -12.34 -15.47
CA ASP A 137 3.41 -11.92 -15.58
C ASP A 137 3.66 -11.30 -16.96
N PHE A 138 4.33 -10.15 -16.99
CA PHE A 138 4.74 -9.50 -18.24
C PHE A 138 6.03 -10.11 -18.81
N GLY A 139 6.73 -10.94 -18.04
CA GLY A 139 7.87 -11.72 -18.49
C GLY A 139 9.15 -10.89 -18.65
N GLY A 140 9.28 -9.77 -17.94
CA GLY A 140 10.43 -8.88 -18.02
C GLY A 140 10.47 -8.00 -19.26
N VAL A 141 9.33 -7.81 -19.92
CA VAL A 141 9.21 -6.90 -21.06
C VAL A 141 8.05 -5.93 -20.85
N ASP A 142 8.13 -4.75 -21.45
CA ASP A 142 7.08 -3.76 -21.32
C ASP A 142 5.82 -4.14 -22.09
N ARG A 143 4.69 -4.21 -21.36
CA ARG A 143 3.35 -4.54 -21.89
C ARG A 143 2.32 -3.53 -21.40
N VAL A 144 1.25 -3.37 -22.19
CA VAL A 144 0.12 -2.51 -21.83
C VAL A 144 -1.13 -3.39 -21.73
N LEU A 145 -1.64 -3.55 -20.51
CA LEU A 145 -2.84 -4.32 -20.20
C LEU A 145 -3.91 -3.39 -19.64
N LEU A 146 -5.01 -3.23 -20.37
CA LEU A 146 -6.08 -2.28 -20.07
C LEU A 146 -7.42 -3.00 -19.93
N SER A 147 -8.20 -2.63 -18.94
CA SER A 147 -9.62 -2.96 -18.87
C SER A 147 -10.43 -2.06 -19.80
N GLU A 148 -11.42 -2.61 -20.50
CA GLU A 148 -12.33 -1.84 -21.34
C GLU A 148 -13.40 -1.07 -20.56
N ALA A 149 -13.64 -1.41 -19.28
CA ALA A 149 -14.75 -0.87 -18.49
C ALA A 149 -14.40 -0.49 -17.04
N GLY A 150 -13.11 -0.45 -16.69
CA GLY A 150 -12.64 -0.09 -15.36
C GLY A 150 -12.81 -1.19 -14.30
N ALA A 151 -12.35 -0.88 -13.08
CA ALA A 151 -12.16 -1.88 -12.03
C ALA A 151 -13.47 -2.49 -11.53
N ASP A 152 -14.57 -1.74 -11.58
CA ASP A 152 -15.90 -2.20 -11.16
C ASP A 152 -16.47 -3.32 -12.05
N ALA A 153 -15.96 -3.45 -13.29
CA ALA A 153 -16.51 -4.34 -14.30
C ALA A 153 -15.53 -5.42 -14.77
N THR A 154 -14.23 -5.27 -14.53
CA THR A 154 -13.19 -6.19 -15.01
C THR A 154 -12.36 -6.70 -13.83
N VAL A 155 -12.65 -7.93 -13.43
CA VAL A 155 -12.15 -8.54 -12.20
C VAL A 155 -11.16 -9.67 -12.50
N ILE A 156 -9.96 -9.58 -11.96
CA ILE A 156 -8.99 -10.65 -11.79
C ILE A 156 -9.22 -11.26 -10.41
N ASP A 157 -9.74 -12.48 -10.38
CA ASP A 157 -10.09 -13.18 -9.16
C ASP A 157 -9.17 -14.38 -8.96
N CYS A 158 -8.31 -14.30 -7.95
CA CYS A 158 -7.29 -15.31 -7.68
C CYS A 158 -7.85 -16.57 -6.98
N GLU A 159 -9.12 -16.56 -6.58
CA GLU A 159 -9.82 -17.70 -5.97
C GLU A 159 -9.23 -18.17 -4.64
N GLY A 160 -8.58 -17.28 -3.89
CA GLY A 160 -7.90 -17.61 -2.63
C GLY A 160 -6.62 -18.41 -2.84
N ASP A 161 -5.93 -18.23 -3.97
CA ASP A 161 -4.73 -18.99 -4.31
C ASP A 161 -3.80 -18.19 -5.24
N GLY A 162 -2.53 -18.08 -4.84
CA GLY A 162 -1.50 -17.37 -5.58
C GLY A 162 -1.69 -15.86 -5.56
N ARG A 163 -1.11 -15.19 -6.56
CA ARG A 163 -1.16 -13.73 -6.70
C ARG A 163 -1.98 -13.26 -7.90
N GLY A 164 -2.34 -11.99 -7.92
CA GLY A 164 -2.94 -11.35 -9.09
C GLY A 164 -1.90 -11.13 -10.19
N MET A 165 -0.90 -10.30 -9.88
CA MET A 165 0.10 -9.83 -10.85
C MET A 165 1.53 -9.88 -10.28
N TYR A 166 2.49 -10.16 -11.15
CA TYR A 166 3.93 -10.13 -10.87
C TYR A 166 4.67 -9.26 -11.89
N PHE A 167 5.53 -8.38 -11.39
CA PHE A 167 6.53 -7.65 -12.17
C PHE A 167 7.89 -7.95 -11.55
N GLY A 168 8.81 -8.52 -12.31
CA GLY A 168 10.05 -9.04 -11.75
C GLY A 168 11.20 -9.25 -12.71
N GLY A 169 11.04 -8.87 -13.97
CA GLY A 169 12.04 -9.06 -15.02
C GLY A 169 12.70 -7.77 -15.49
N GLY A 170 12.49 -6.66 -14.78
CA GLY A 170 13.06 -5.35 -15.13
C GLY A 170 12.11 -4.47 -15.95
N GLU A 171 10.81 -4.70 -15.80
CA GLU A 171 9.74 -3.89 -16.39
C GLU A 171 9.91 -2.40 -16.03
N SER A 172 9.73 -1.52 -17.02
CA SER A 172 9.84 -0.07 -16.86
C SER A 172 8.47 0.57 -16.61
N GLU A 173 8.43 1.90 -16.51
CA GLU A 173 7.16 2.65 -16.40
C GLU A 173 6.27 2.52 -17.64
N SER A 174 6.80 1.98 -18.74
CA SER A 174 6.03 1.62 -19.94
C SER A 174 5.22 0.33 -19.77
N SER A 175 5.49 -0.45 -18.73
CA SER A 175 4.62 -1.54 -18.30
C SER A 175 3.41 -0.97 -17.58
N VAL A 176 2.22 -1.11 -18.18
CA VAL A 176 1.00 -0.48 -17.69
C VAL A 176 -0.04 -1.55 -17.37
N LEU A 177 -0.58 -1.49 -16.15
CA LEU A 177 -1.79 -2.19 -15.73
C LEU A 177 -2.85 -1.14 -15.36
N GLU A 178 -4.01 -1.17 -16.03
CA GLU A 178 -5.07 -0.17 -15.81
C GLU A 178 -6.46 -0.74 -15.68
N GLY A 179 -7.20 -0.25 -14.68
CA GLY A 179 -8.65 -0.38 -14.64
C GLY A 179 -9.13 -1.77 -14.22
N PHE A 180 -8.36 -2.50 -13.41
CA PHE A 180 -8.73 -3.84 -12.95
C PHE A 180 -9.10 -3.83 -11.47
N ALA A 181 -10.04 -4.69 -11.09
CA ALA A 181 -10.11 -5.18 -9.71
C ALA A 181 -9.28 -6.46 -9.60
N VAL A 182 -8.33 -6.51 -8.66
CA VAL A 182 -7.54 -7.69 -8.31
C VAL A 182 -7.96 -8.12 -6.92
N MET A 183 -8.49 -9.33 -6.78
CA MET A 183 -9.04 -9.77 -5.50
C MET A 183 -8.69 -11.21 -5.12
N ARG A 184 -8.80 -11.47 -3.81
CA ARG A 184 -8.71 -12.81 -3.22
C ARG A 184 -7.41 -13.55 -3.55
N GLY A 185 -6.30 -12.82 -3.66
CA GLY A 185 -4.97 -13.42 -3.69
C GLY A 185 -4.63 -14.02 -2.33
N ASP A 186 -4.11 -15.25 -2.29
CA ASP A 186 -3.58 -15.85 -1.06
C ASP A 186 -2.23 -16.50 -1.38
N ASP A 187 -1.16 -15.81 -0.98
CA ASP A 187 0.21 -16.31 -1.04
C ASP A 187 0.71 -16.46 0.41
N TYR A 188 0.13 -17.43 1.13
CA TYR A 188 0.31 -17.66 2.56
C TYR A 188 1.78 -17.76 3.02
N TYR A 189 2.72 -18.07 2.12
CA TYR A 189 4.16 -18.12 2.41
C TYR A 189 4.96 -17.08 1.61
N GLY A 190 4.30 -16.31 0.76
CA GLY A 190 4.92 -15.32 -0.11
C GLY A 190 4.55 -13.88 0.23
N ALA A 191 4.93 -12.97 -0.65
CA ALA A 191 4.73 -11.55 -0.47
C ALA A 191 4.04 -10.96 -1.70
N GLY A 192 3.11 -10.01 -1.50
CA GLY A 192 2.39 -9.35 -2.59
C GLY A 192 1.32 -10.24 -3.20
N ALA A 193 0.34 -10.65 -2.40
CA ALA A 193 -0.73 -11.54 -2.86
C ALA A 193 -1.69 -10.86 -3.85
N GLY A 194 -1.86 -9.54 -3.79
CA GLY A 194 -2.45 -8.79 -4.90
C GLY A 194 -1.44 -8.63 -6.04
N ILE A 195 -0.45 -7.76 -5.81
CA ILE A 195 0.59 -7.42 -6.79
C ILE A 195 1.97 -7.49 -6.11
N ARG A 196 2.91 -8.17 -6.77
CA ARG A 196 4.32 -8.15 -6.37
C ARG A 196 5.16 -7.46 -7.43
N VAL A 197 6.01 -6.53 -7.00
CA VAL A 197 6.97 -5.80 -7.83
C VAL A 197 8.38 -6.03 -7.29
N ASP A 198 9.27 -6.54 -8.14
CA ASP A 198 10.65 -6.92 -7.79
C ASP A 198 11.62 -6.33 -8.83
N GLY A 199 12.53 -5.46 -8.42
CA GLY A 199 13.52 -4.85 -9.31
C GLY A 199 12.94 -4.08 -10.51
N SER A 200 11.68 -3.67 -10.44
CA SER A 200 10.89 -3.18 -11.58
C SER A 200 10.15 -1.88 -11.24
N SER A 201 9.67 -1.17 -12.26
CA SER A 201 9.04 0.15 -12.10
C SER A 201 7.75 0.32 -12.93
N PRO A 202 6.78 -0.61 -12.86
CA PRO A 202 5.54 -0.52 -13.65
C PRO A 202 4.67 0.68 -13.25
N THR A 203 3.79 1.08 -14.16
CA THR A 203 2.69 2.01 -13.90
C THR A 203 1.40 1.23 -13.61
N LEU A 204 0.89 1.39 -12.40
CA LEU A 204 -0.36 0.82 -11.91
C LEU A 204 -1.38 1.96 -11.77
N ARG A 205 -2.48 1.92 -12.53
CA ARG A 205 -3.45 3.02 -12.52
C ARG A 205 -4.90 2.56 -12.44
N HIS A 206 -5.70 3.25 -11.63
CA HIS A 206 -7.13 2.99 -11.50
C HIS A 206 -7.45 1.51 -11.17
N ILE A 207 -6.63 0.91 -10.31
CA ILE A 207 -6.77 -0.48 -9.87
C ILE A 207 -7.42 -0.51 -8.50
N THR A 208 -8.32 -1.47 -8.28
CA THR A 208 -8.78 -1.86 -6.94
C THR A 208 -8.11 -3.16 -6.53
N ILE A 209 -7.44 -3.19 -5.38
CA ILE A 209 -6.78 -4.40 -4.83
C ILE A 209 -7.42 -4.71 -3.49
N SER A 210 -8.10 -5.85 -3.39
CA SER A 210 -8.92 -6.15 -2.22
C SER A 210 -8.98 -7.60 -1.78
N ASP A 211 -9.15 -7.83 -0.48
CA ASP A 211 -9.28 -9.17 0.12
C ASP A 211 -8.08 -10.07 -0.20
N CYS A 212 -6.89 -9.49 -0.35
CA CYS A 212 -5.65 -10.24 -0.59
C CYS A 212 -4.91 -10.50 0.72
N ARG A 213 -4.32 -11.69 0.83
CA ARG A 213 -3.59 -12.16 2.00
C ARG A 213 -2.19 -12.64 1.63
N GLY A 214 -1.18 -12.01 2.21
CA GLY A 214 0.22 -12.44 2.10
C GLY A 214 0.91 -12.48 3.45
N ASP A 215 2.10 -13.08 3.52
CA ASP A 215 2.94 -12.95 4.71
C ASP A 215 3.41 -11.50 4.88
N VAL A 216 3.69 -10.82 3.77
CA VAL A 216 4.13 -9.43 3.70
C VAL A 216 3.46 -8.73 2.52
N GLY A 217 2.95 -7.51 2.73
CA GLY A 217 2.29 -6.72 1.69
C GLY A 217 1.08 -7.45 1.14
N GLY A 218 -0.01 -7.52 1.91
CA GLY A 218 -1.21 -8.26 1.51
C GLY A 218 -1.73 -7.82 0.14
N GLY A 219 -1.84 -6.50 -0.05
CA GLY A 219 -2.19 -5.89 -1.33
C GLY A 219 -0.99 -5.83 -2.29
N ILE A 220 -0.02 -4.96 -1.99
CA ILE A 220 1.16 -4.72 -2.85
C ILE A 220 2.45 -4.96 -2.08
N THR A 221 3.42 -5.62 -2.70
CA THR A 221 4.81 -5.63 -2.20
C THR A 221 5.79 -5.10 -3.23
N CYS A 222 6.71 -4.24 -2.78
CA CYS A 222 7.81 -3.69 -3.56
C CYS A 222 9.17 -4.13 -2.96
N PHE A 223 10.01 -4.77 -3.77
CA PHE A 223 11.39 -5.11 -3.47
C PHE A 223 12.32 -4.46 -4.48
N ASP A 224 13.25 -3.61 -4.03
CA ASP A 224 14.19 -2.87 -4.90
C ASP A 224 13.50 -2.22 -6.12
N ALA A 225 12.29 -1.69 -5.89
CA ALA A 225 11.35 -1.30 -6.95
C ALA A 225 10.94 0.17 -6.85
N ALA A 226 10.46 0.72 -7.95
CA ALA A 226 9.98 2.10 -8.03
C ALA A 226 8.71 2.23 -8.90
N PRO A 227 7.62 1.49 -8.61
CA PRO A 227 6.39 1.61 -9.39
C PRO A 227 5.74 2.99 -9.22
N ARG A 228 5.04 3.43 -10.26
CA ARG A 228 4.08 4.54 -10.21
C ARG A 228 2.70 3.97 -9.94
N ILE A 229 2.02 4.47 -8.91
CA ILE A 229 0.70 3.98 -8.48
C ILE A 229 -0.25 5.18 -8.44
N GLU A 230 -1.24 5.20 -9.31
CA GLU A 230 -2.10 6.38 -9.53
C GLU A 230 -3.58 6.02 -9.44
N GLY A 231 -4.33 6.75 -8.61
CA GLY A 231 -5.79 6.57 -8.53
C GLY A 231 -6.22 5.18 -8.08
N CYS A 232 -5.36 4.47 -7.34
CA CYS A 232 -5.61 3.09 -6.93
C CYS A 232 -6.28 3.03 -5.54
N THR A 233 -7.15 2.04 -5.36
CA THR A 233 -7.73 1.69 -4.06
C THR A 233 -7.14 0.37 -3.59
N ILE A 234 -6.50 0.38 -2.42
CA ILE A 234 -5.90 -0.79 -1.77
C ILE A 234 -6.69 -1.00 -0.48
N SER A 235 -7.65 -1.92 -0.49
CA SER A 235 -8.59 -2.09 0.62
C SER A 235 -8.66 -3.50 1.16
N ASP A 236 -9.01 -3.67 2.44
CA ASP A 236 -9.37 -4.99 2.99
C ASP A 236 -8.27 -6.06 2.84
N ASN A 237 -7.01 -5.64 2.75
CA ASN A 237 -5.88 -6.53 2.54
C ASN A 237 -5.18 -6.87 3.86
N ARG A 238 -4.58 -8.05 3.93
CA ARG A 238 -3.93 -8.55 5.13
C ARG A 238 -2.51 -9.03 4.87
N GLY A 239 -1.56 -8.41 5.57
CA GLY A 239 -0.20 -8.90 5.75
C GLY A 239 -0.14 -9.70 7.05
N PHE A 240 0.56 -10.83 7.07
CA PHE A 240 0.74 -11.55 8.34
C PHE A 240 1.74 -10.81 9.24
N TYR A 241 2.91 -10.47 8.69
CA TYR A 241 3.98 -9.79 9.41
C TYR A 241 3.94 -8.28 9.15
N GLU A 242 4.01 -7.85 7.90
CA GLU A 242 4.31 -6.45 7.58
C GLU A 242 3.47 -5.97 6.40
N GLY A 243 3.01 -4.71 6.44
CA GLY A 243 2.30 -4.07 5.32
C GLY A 243 0.98 -4.77 5.00
N GLY A 244 -0.10 -4.41 5.70
CA GLY A 244 -1.42 -4.94 5.36
C GLY A 244 -1.83 -4.56 3.94
N GLY A 245 -1.76 -3.26 3.63
CA GLY A 245 -2.04 -2.72 2.31
C GLY A 245 -0.84 -2.84 1.40
N MET A 246 0.28 -2.23 1.82
CA MET A 246 1.51 -2.21 1.03
C MET A 246 2.77 -2.38 1.90
N ALA A 247 3.76 -3.11 1.38
CA ALA A 247 5.10 -3.23 1.98
C ALA A 247 6.19 -2.82 0.99
N CYS A 248 7.18 -2.04 1.47
CA CYS A 248 8.31 -1.57 0.68
C CYS A 248 9.64 -1.93 1.36
N TYR A 249 10.53 -2.55 0.58
CA TYR A 249 11.90 -2.88 0.99
C TYR A 249 12.87 -2.29 -0.02
N SER A 250 13.77 -1.42 0.45
CA SER A 250 14.75 -0.71 -0.40
C SER A 250 14.11 -0.07 -1.65
N SER A 251 12.87 0.39 -1.53
CA SER A 251 12.03 0.78 -2.65
C SER A 251 11.64 2.26 -2.59
N ALA A 252 11.28 2.81 -3.74
CA ALA A 252 10.89 4.22 -3.89
C ALA A 252 9.63 4.36 -4.77
N PRO A 253 8.49 3.73 -4.41
CA PRO A 253 7.27 3.90 -5.18
C PRO A 253 6.73 5.33 -5.05
N VAL A 254 6.01 5.77 -6.09
CA VAL A 254 5.31 7.05 -6.10
C VAL A 254 3.81 6.79 -6.16
N LEU A 255 3.09 7.22 -5.12
CA LEU A 255 1.65 7.09 -5.00
C LEU A 255 1.00 8.46 -5.18
N THR A 256 0.01 8.54 -6.06
CA THR A 256 -0.78 9.75 -6.30
C THR A 256 -2.26 9.41 -6.30
N HIS A 257 -3.07 10.14 -5.52
CA HIS A 257 -4.53 9.96 -5.50
C HIS A 257 -4.95 8.54 -5.09
N CYS A 258 -4.14 7.89 -4.27
CA CYS A 258 -4.40 6.52 -3.82
C CYS A 258 -5.11 6.52 -2.46
N THR A 259 -5.95 5.50 -2.26
CA THR A 259 -6.59 5.20 -0.98
C THR A 259 -6.09 3.85 -0.46
N ILE A 260 -5.46 3.84 0.71
CA ILE A 260 -5.11 2.62 1.45
C ILE A 260 -6.03 2.55 2.67
N THR A 261 -6.98 1.62 2.66
CA THR A 261 -8.02 1.56 3.70
C THR A 261 -8.32 0.17 4.22
N ASN A 262 -8.77 0.04 5.46
CA ASN A 262 -9.20 -1.24 6.05
C ASN A 262 -8.18 -2.39 5.92
N CYS A 263 -6.89 -2.07 5.79
CA CYS A 263 -5.84 -3.06 5.70
C CYS A 263 -5.27 -3.38 7.10
N GLY A 264 -4.81 -4.62 7.29
CA GLY A 264 -4.42 -5.12 8.60
C GLY A 264 -3.15 -5.95 8.62
N THR A 265 -2.47 -5.93 9.76
CA THR A 265 -1.32 -6.81 10.05
C THR A 265 -1.27 -7.25 11.51
N PHE A 266 -0.58 -8.34 11.80
CA PHE A 266 -0.34 -8.78 13.18
C PHE A 266 0.89 -8.13 13.82
N TYR A 267 1.82 -7.53 13.05
CA TYR A 267 3.02 -6.92 13.61
C TYR A 267 3.16 -5.42 13.29
N SER A 268 3.47 -5.03 12.05
CA SER A 268 3.87 -3.65 11.73
C SER A 268 3.30 -3.13 10.42
N GLY A 269 2.82 -1.88 10.40
CA GLY A 269 2.42 -1.22 9.15
C GLY A 269 1.08 -1.74 8.62
N GLY A 270 -0.04 -1.37 9.23
CA GLY A 270 -1.37 -1.81 8.79
C GLY A 270 -1.67 -1.36 7.35
N GLY A 271 -1.51 -0.06 7.08
CA GLY A 271 -1.63 0.51 5.74
C GLY A 271 -0.36 0.31 4.94
N LEU A 272 0.73 0.94 5.38
CA LEU A 272 2.02 0.95 4.69
C LEU A 272 3.18 0.59 5.64
N TYR A 273 4.05 -0.29 5.18
CA TYR A 273 5.32 -0.62 5.82
C TYR A 273 6.51 -0.22 4.95
N CYS A 274 7.54 0.38 5.55
CA CYS A 274 8.76 0.82 4.88
C CYS A 274 10.02 0.36 5.63
N ASP A 275 10.88 -0.40 4.95
CA ASP A 275 12.21 -0.80 5.41
C ASP A 275 13.25 -0.29 4.40
N GLY A 276 14.16 0.59 4.84
CA GLY A 276 15.16 1.22 3.97
C GLY A 276 14.58 1.93 2.74
N SER A 277 13.35 2.42 2.83
CA SER A 277 12.56 2.85 1.67
C SER A 277 12.23 4.34 1.71
N THR A 278 12.00 4.93 0.53
CA THR A 278 11.70 6.36 0.35
C THR A 278 10.48 6.56 -0.55
N PRO A 279 9.30 6.02 -0.18
CA PRO A 279 8.10 6.22 -0.98
C PRO A 279 7.66 7.69 -0.94
N THR A 280 7.09 8.17 -2.05
CA THR A 280 6.49 9.49 -2.14
C THR A 280 4.99 9.35 -2.29
N LEU A 281 4.21 9.94 -1.38
CA LEU A 281 2.76 9.95 -1.41
C LEU A 281 2.29 11.38 -1.60
N ILE A 282 1.43 11.59 -2.59
CA ILE A 282 0.88 12.90 -2.93
C ILE A 282 -0.62 12.75 -3.01
N ASN A 283 -1.37 13.58 -2.29
CA ASN A 283 -2.83 13.54 -2.34
C ASN A 283 -3.38 12.14 -2.05
N CYS A 284 -2.86 11.45 -1.03
CA CYS A 284 -3.26 10.08 -0.70
C CYS A 284 -4.04 10.03 0.63
N ILE A 285 -4.87 9.00 0.77
CA ILE A 285 -5.60 8.67 1.99
C ILE A 285 -5.05 7.37 2.55
N ILE A 286 -4.67 7.37 3.82
CA ILE A 286 -4.31 6.18 4.59
C ILE A 286 -5.23 6.13 5.79
N ALA A 287 -6.28 5.32 5.74
CA ALA A 287 -7.33 5.37 6.75
C ALA A 287 -7.80 4.00 7.23
N GLU A 288 -8.32 3.94 8.45
CA GLU A 288 -8.98 2.73 8.98
C GLU A 288 -8.10 1.46 8.97
N ASN A 289 -6.78 1.64 8.87
CA ASN A 289 -5.86 0.52 8.84
C ASN A 289 -5.48 0.10 10.26
N THR A 290 -5.23 -1.19 10.45
CA THR A 290 -4.92 -1.78 11.75
C THR A 290 -3.51 -2.34 11.79
N GLY A 291 -2.67 -1.69 12.58
CA GLY A 291 -1.31 -2.12 12.90
C GLY A 291 -1.30 -3.12 14.05
N GLY A 292 -0.28 -3.97 14.08
CA GLY A 292 -0.16 -5.01 15.09
C GLY A 292 0.63 -4.59 16.32
N ALA A 293 1.38 -5.55 16.86
CA ALA A 293 2.13 -5.42 18.11
C ALA A 293 3.14 -4.27 18.16
N TYR A 294 3.76 -3.91 17.02
CA TYR A 294 4.78 -2.86 16.97
C TYR A 294 4.23 -1.50 16.53
N GLY A 295 2.95 -1.42 16.14
CA GLY A 295 2.31 -0.18 15.75
C GLY A 295 2.40 0.16 14.26
N GLY A 296 2.19 1.45 13.97
CA GLY A 296 2.08 1.98 12.61
C GLY A 296 0.81 1.49 11.92
N GLY A 297 -0.35 1.78 12.52
CA GLY A 297 -1.62 1.44 11.88
C GLY A 297 -1.72 2.01 10.47
N GLY A 298 -1.43 3.30 10.30
CA GLY A 298 -1.31 3.94 8.99
C GLY A 298 0.03 3.63 8.34
N LEU A 299 1.13 4.00 8.99
CA LEU A 299 2.49 3.90 8.44
C LEU A 299 3.48 3.42 9.49
N PHE A 300 4.31 2.44 9.11
CA PHE A 300 5.49 2.03 9.88
C PHE A 300 6.75 2.21 9.05
N CYS A 301 7.76 2.87 9.62
CA CYS A 301 9.05 3.11 8.96
C CYS A 301 10.20 2.57 9.81
N THR A 302 11.17 1.91 9.17
CA THR A 302 12.40 1.44 9.82
C THR A 302 13.62 1.55 8.89
N SER A 303 14.80 1.37 9.49
CA SER A 303 16.08 1.23 8.79
C SER A 303 16.41 2.42 7.89
N ASP A 304 16.39 3.61 8.47
CA ASP A 304 16.72 4.86 7.78
C ASP A 304 15.77 5.19 6.61
N SER A 305 14.53 4.68 6.66
CA SER A 305 13.47 5.08 5.74
C SER A 305 13.17 6.58 5.85
N ALA A 306 12.83 7.18 4.71
CA ALA A 306 12.51 8.61 4.61
C ALA A 306 11.35 8.84 3.63
N PRO A 307 10.12 8.38 3.97
CA PRO A 307 8.96 8.64 3.12
C PRO A 307 8.61 10.14 3.11
N LEU A 308 8.14 10.61 1.96
CA LEU A 308 7.68 11.98 1.75
C LEU A 308 6.17 11.97 1.52
N LEU A 309 5.41 12.64 2.38
CA LEU A 309 3.96 12.78 2.26
C LEU A 309 3.61 14.24 2.02
N LEU A 310 2.90 14.50 0.93
CA LEU A 310 2.44 15.83 0.53
C LEU A 310 0.93 15.80 0.41
N ASN A 311 0.25 16.71 1.11
CA ASN A 311 -1.21 16.82 1.04
C ASN A 311 -1.88 15.46 1.28
N CYS A 312 -1.50 14.74 2.32
CA CYS A 312 -2.07 13.40 2.61
C CYS A 312 -2.97 13.45 3.85
N THR A 313 -3.97 12.57 3.90
CA THR A 313 -4.80 12.35 5.09
C THR A 313 -4.50 10.99 5.69
N ILE A 314 -4.08 10.96 6.96
CA ILE A 314 -3.87 9.75 7.75
C ILE A 314 -4.87 9.77 8.90
N ALA A 315 -5.90 8.94 8.84
CA ALA A 315 -7.02 9.07 9.78
C ALA A 315 -7.62 7.74 10.22
N ASN A 316 -8.12 7.69 11.45
CA ASN A 316 -8.84 6.53 11.98
C ASN A 316 -8.07 5.20 11.93
N ASN A 317 -6.74 5.24 11.82
CA ASN A 317 -5.91 4.05 11.88
C ASN A 317 -5.66 3.67 13.34
N SER A 318 -5.62 2.37 13.63
CA SER A 318 -5.44 1.88 15.00
C SER A 318 -4.27 0.93 15.09
N ALA A 319 -3.63 0.84 16.25
CA ALA A 319 -2.68 -0.23 16.55
C ALA A 319 -2.53 -0.38 18.07
N TYR A 320 -1.69 -1.34 18.49
CA TYR A 320 -1.37 -1.50 19.90
C TYR A 320 -0.58 -0.31 20.48
N ASP A 321 0.49 0.13 19.80
CA ASP A 321 1.37 1.22 20.30
C ASP A 321 1.13 2.58 19.62
N THR A 322 1.04 2.61 18.28
CA THR A 322 0.81 3.86 17.51
C THR A 322 -0.08 3.60 16.31
N GLY A 323 -1.24 4.26 16.29
CA GLY A 323 -2.22 4.13 15.22
C GLY A 323 -1.79 4.84 13.95
N GLY A 324 -1.20 6.03 14.05
CA GLY A 324 -0.82 6.81 12.86
C GLY A 324 0.52 6.37 12.30
N ILE A 325 1.57 7.14 12.56
CA ILE A 325 2.93 6.91 12.04
C ILE A 325 3.87 6.44 13.14
N HIS A 326 4.41 5.23 13.00
CA HIS A 326 5.54 4.77 13.79
C HIS A 326 6.83 4.91 12.98
N SER A 327 7.77 5.72 13.46
CA SER A 327 9.07 5.97 12.83
C SER A 327 10.21 5.38 13.67
N ALA A 328 10.66 4.16 13.37
CA ALA A 328 11.73 3.49 14.11
C ALA A 328 13.10 3.70 13.45
N ARG A 329 13.91 4.67 13.92
CA ARG A 329 15.16 5.08 13.26
C ARG A 329 14.91 5.49 11.80
N SER A 330 14.04 6.47 11.61
CA SER A 330 13.62 6.94 10.30
C SER A 330 13.22 8.43 10.39
N SER A 331 13.11 9.08 9.23
CA SER A 331 12.87 10.52 9.13
C SER A 331 11.80 10.82 8.07
N PRO A 332 10.53 10.47 8.32
CA PRO A 332 9.44 10.81 7.42
C PRO A 332 9.26 12.34 7.39
N VAL A 333 8.95 12.86 6.21
CA VAL A 333 8.68 14.29 5.98
C VAL A 333 7.24 14.45 5.54
N LEU A 334 6.51 15.34 6.23
CA LEU A 334 5.11 15.60 5.98
C LEU A 334 4.89 17.09 5.77
N VAL A 335 4.16 17.42 4.71
CA VAL A 335 3.78 18.79 4.37
C VAL A 335 2.31 18.82 3.97
N ASN A 336 1.53 19.76 4.53
CA ASN A 336 0.10 19.89 4.25
C ASN A 336 -0.72 18.63 4.61
N CYS A 337 -0.26 17.83 5.56
CA CYS A 337 -0.93 16.59 5.92
C CYS A 337 -1.90 16.77 7.08
N VAL A 338 -2.91 15.90 7.15
CA VAL A 338 -3.82 15.79 8.31
C VAL A 338 -3.60 14.43 8.98
N LEU A 339 -3.32 14.44 10.27
CA LEU A 339 -3.21 13.25 11.13
C LEU A 339 -4.25 13.36 12.23
N TRP A 340 -5.31 12.55 12.13
CA TRP A 340 -6.44 12.69 13.04
C TRP A 340 -7.14 11.38 13.36
N GLY A 341 -7.33 11.14 14.65
CA GLY A 341 -8.13 10.02 15.12
C GLY A 341 -7.40 8.69 15.03
N ASN A 342 -6.07 8.68 15.16
CA ASN A 342 -5.30 7.44 15.05
C ASN A 342 -4.89 6.89 16.44
N PRO A 343 -5.74 6.10 17.13
CA PRO A 343 -5.42 5.64 18.48
C PRO A 343 -4.29 4.59 18.53
N PRO A 344 -3.51 4.55 19.62
CA PRO A 344 -3.58 5.47 20.77
C PRO A 344 -2.80 6.78 20.53
N ARG A 345 -2.03 6.88 19.44
CA ARG A 345 -1.13 8.00 19.13
C ARG A 345 -1.06 8.27 17.63
N GLU A 346 -1.02 9.56 17.28
CA GLU A 346 -0.85 10.02 15.89
C GLU A 346 0.54 9.72 15.35
N ILE A 347 1.59 9.94 16.15
CA ILE A 347 3.00 9.77 15.74
C ILE A 347 3.85 9.27 16.91
N GLN A 348 4.79 8.38 16.64
CA GLN A 348 5.82 7.91 17.60
C GLN A 348 7.15 7.62 16.91
N GLY A 349 8.24 7.74 17.67
CA GLY A 349 9.59 7.39 17.24
C GLY A 349 10.26 8.48 16.39
N GLY A 350 11.50 8.22 15.97
CA GLY A 350 12.25 9.00 14.98
C GLY A 350 12.33 10.51 15.22
N ALA A 351 12.80 11.24 14.20
CA ALA A 351 12.73 12.70 14.13
C ALA A 351 11.91 13.10 12.89
N PRO A 352 10.59 12.84 12.87
CA PRO A 352 9.74 13.21 11.76
C PRO A 352 9.71 14.74 11.61
N THR A 353 9.73 15.23 10.38
CA THR A 353 9.64 16.67 10.10
C THR A 353 8.26 17.00 9.54
N LEU A 354 7.50 17.82 10.27
CA LEU A 354 6.16 18.23 9.89
C LEU A 354 6.11 19.73 9.71
N THR A 355 5.56 20.19 8.59
CA THR A 355 5.26 21.61 8.37
C THR A 355 3.88 21.75 7.75
N TYR A 356 3.14 22.78 8.16
CA TYR A 356 1.80 23.04 7.68
C TYR A 356 0.88 21.81 7.80
N CYS A 357 1.00 21.06 8.89
CA CYS A 357 0.19 19.87 9.15
C CYS A 357 -0.83 20.10 10.27
N ASN A 358 -1.97 19.43 10.19
CA ASN A 358 -2.91 19.34 11.31
C ASN A 358 -2.72 18.01 12.04
N VAL A 359 -2.32 18.05 13.31
CA VAL A 359 -2.02 16.85 14.09
C VAL A 359 -2.77 16.90 15.40
N ARG A 360 -3.60 15.89 15.67
CA ARG A 360 -4.34 15.78 16.93
C ARG A 360 -3.38 15.70 18.12
N GLY A 361 -3.57 16.59 19.09
CA GLY A 361 -2.68 16.70 20.26
C GLY A 361 -1.41 17.51 19.99
N GLY A 362 -1.28 18.06 18.78
CA GLY A 362 -0.22 18.97 18.36
C GLY A 362 1.09 18.29 17.98
N PHE A 363 1.85 18.95 17.10
CA PHE A 363 3.21 18.54 16.76
C PHE A 363 4.07 19.78 16.43
N PRO A 364 5.32 19.86 16.93
CA PRO A 364 6.21 20.98 16.63
C PRO A 364 6.49 21.12 15.14
N GLY A 365 6.46 22.35 14.62
CA GLY A 365 6.78 22.65 13.23
C GLY A 365 6.12 23.94 12.76
N GLU A 366 6.67 24.53 11.70
CA GLU A 366 6.12 25.74 11.10
C GLU A 366 4.71 25.49 10.57
N GLY A 367 3.76 26.37 10.90
CA GLY A 367 2.41 26.32 10.35
C GLY A 367 1.56 25.12 10.80
N ASN A 368 2.05 24.29 11.72
CA ASN A 368 1.27 23.17 12.24
C ASN A 368 0.14 23.67 13.15
N ILE A 369 -1.00 22.98 13.09
CA ILE A 369 -2.19 23.26 13.89
C ILE A 369 -2.65 21.98 14.62
N ASP A 370 -3.48 22.17 15.64
CA ASP A 370 -4.18 21.09 16.37
C ASP A 370 -5.64 21.51 16.52
N ALA A 371 -6.45 21.16 15.53
CA ALA A 371 -7.86 21.49 15.53
C ALA A 371 -8.65 20.43 14.76
N ASP A 372 -9.88 20.15 15.18
CA ASP A 372 -10.72 19.16 14.51
C ASP A 372 -10.85 19.47 13.00
N PRO A 373 -10.40 18.59 12.08
CA PRO A 373 -10.46 18.81 10.64
C PRO A 373 -11.90 18.81 10.10
N ARG A 374 -12.90 18.44 10.91
CA ARG A 374 -14.31 18.41 10.54
C ARG A 374 -14.54 17.58 9.29
N PHE A 375 -13.97 16.38 9.26
CA PHE A 375 -14.12 15.49 8.11
C PHE A 375 -15.59 15.21 7.80
N ARG A 376 -15.88 15.04 6.51
CA ARG A 376 -17.19 14.64 5.99
C ARG A 376 -17.01 13.70 4.80
N SER A 377 -18.09 13.02 4.46
CA SER A 377 -18.19 12.21 3.24
C SER A 377 -19.18 12.86 2.28
N PHE A 378 -18.89 12.80 0.98
CA PHE A 378 -19.79 13.29 -0.07
C PHE A 378 -19.49 12.62 -1.40
N ALA A 379 -20.53 12.17 -2.11
CA ALA A 379 -20.45 11.59 -3.45
C ALA A 379 -19.38 10.47 -3.62
N GLY A 380 -19.19 9.63 -2.58
CA GLY A 380 -18.21 8.54 -2.60
C GLY A 380 -16.79 8.95 -2.18
N PHE A 381 -16.56 10.22 -1.87
CA PHE A 381 -15.29 10.71 -1.32
C PHE A 381 -15.42 10.86 0.19
N ASP A 382 -14.60 10.14 0.94
CA ASP A 382 -14.48 10.22 2.39
C ASP A 382 -13.35 11.17 2.79
N TYR A 383 -13.33 11.64 4.03
CA TYR A 383 -12.27 12.52 4.55
C TYR A 383 -12.15 13.89 3.84
N LEU A 384 -13.22 14.34 3.17
CA LEU A 384 -13.33 15.71 2.70
C LEU A 384 -13.38 16.68 3.89
N LEU A 385 -12.92 17.92 3.70
CA LEU A 385 -13.02 18.96 4.72
C LEU A 385 -14.46 19.49 4.81
N GLY A 386 -14.98 19.59 6.03
CA GLY A 386 -16.30 20.17 6.29
C GLY A 386 -16.33 21.68 6.10
N ILE A 387 -17.54 22.22 5.90
CA ILE A 387 -17.75 23.68 5.87
C ILE A 387 -17.21 24.27 7.17
N SER A 388 -16.26 25.20 7.08
CA SER A 388 -15.50 25.80 8.20
C SER A 388 -14.47 24.90 8.88
N SER A 389 -13.92 23.90 8.20
CA SER A 389 -12.73 23.20 8.68
C SER A 389 -11.57 24.18 8.90
N PRO A 390 -10.81 24.06 10.00
CA PRO A 390 -9.58 24.82 10.24
C PRO A 390 -8.43 24.41 9.31
N CYS A 391 -8.59 23.33 8.55
CA CYS A 391 -7.62 22.88 7.55
C CYS A 391 -7.73 23.61 6.21
N ILE A 392 -8.85 24.33 5.99
CA ILE A 392 -9.06 25.13 4.79
C ILE A 392 -8.11 26.33 4.82
N ASP A 393 -7.49 26.66 3.69
CA ASP A 393 -6.58 27.81 3.50
C ASP A 393 -5.41 27.90 4.48
N THR A 394 -5.05 26.78 5.12
CA THR A 394 -4.09 26.79 6.24
C THR A 394 -2.81 26.00 5.94
N GLY A 395 -2.73 25.35 4.78
CA GLY A 395 -1.54 24.66 4.27
C GLY A 395 -0.42 25.61 3.86
N ARG A 396 0.57 25.18 3.07
CA ARG A 396 1.74 26.01 2.76
C ARG A 396 1.37 27.29 1.97
N PRO A 397 1.79 28.51 2.40
CA PRO A 397 1.38 29.78 1.81
C PRO A 397 1.75 29.99 0.35
N GLU A 398 2.80 29.33 -0.14
CA GLU A 398 3.25 29.46 -1.54
C GLU A 398 2.53 28.52 -2.51
N LEU A 399 1.66 27.64 -2.00
CA LEU A 399 0.91 26.68 -2.80
C LEU A 399 -0.58 27.05 -2.80
N GLN A 400 -1.24 26.78 -3.91
CA GLN A 400 -2.69 26.92 -4.07
C GLN A 400 -3.28 25.58 -4.53
N ASP A 401 -4.58 25.44 -4.36
CA ASP A 401 -5.30 24.24 -4.78
C ASP A 401 -5.47 24.20 -6.31
N GLY A 402 -5.35 23.00 -6.89
CA GLY A 402 -5.47 22.82 -8.36
C GLY A 402 -6.92 22.91 -8.84
N VAL A 403 -7.83 22.37 -8.03
CA VAL A 403 -9.28 22.57 -8.06
C VAL A 403 -9.64 23.35 -6.83
N SER A 404 -10.19 24.54 -7.02
CA SER A 404 -10.84 25.27 -5.94
C SER A 404 -12.27 24.76 -5.74
N ASP A 405 -12.83 25.03 -4.57
CA ASP A 405 -14.10 24.56 -3.99
C ASP A 405 -15.38 24.78 -4.82
N TRP A 406 -15.28 25.30 -6.05
CA TRP A 406 -16.40 25.42 -6.98
C TRP A 406 -16.74 24.10 -7.68
N HIS A 407 -15.86 23.10 -7.58
CA HIS A 407 -16.18 21.76 -8.02
C HIS A 407 -17.28 21.17 -7.15
N PRO A 408 -18.33 20.53 -7.69
CA PRO A 408 -19.50 20.08 -6.93
C PRO A 408 -19.21 19.10 -5.77
N LEU A 409 -18.00 18.54 -5.69
CA LEU A 409 -17.52 17.79 -4.52
C LEU A 409 -17.28 18.68 -3.28
N TRP A 410 -17.03 19.97 -3.49
CA TRP A 410 -16.97 21.03 -2.50
C TRP A 410 -18.22 21.93 -2.63
N PRO A 411 -18.87 22.32 -1.52
CA PRO A 411 -20.14 23.02 -1.62
C PRO A 411 -20.05 24.38 -2.35
N ALA A 412 -21.05 24.71 -3.17
CA ALA A 412 -21.17 26.07 -3.70
C ALA A 412 -21.38 27.10 -2.56
N GLY A 413 -20.63 28.21 -2.59
CA GLY A 413 -20.78 29.33 -1.65
C GLY A 413 -19.63 29.51 -0.64
N HIS A 414 -18.55 28.76 -0.78
CA HIS A 414 -17.32 28.94 -0.01
C HIS A 414 -16.46 30.08 -0.57
N VAL A 415 -15.94 30.93 0.32
CA VAL A 415 -14.92 31.94 -0.02
C VAL A 415 -13.58 31.35 0.42
N ASP A 416 -13.00 30.59 -0.48
CA ASP A 416 -11.64 30.06 -0.42
C ASP A 416 -10.64 31.17 -0.74
N GLY A 417 -9.56 31.23 0.02
CA GLY A 417 -8.42 32.10 -0.17
C GLY A 417 -7.45 31.54 -1.20
N PRO A 418 -6.31 32.20 -1.42
CA PRO A 418 -5.33 31.76 -2.40
C PRO A 418 -4.39 30.67 -1.85
N ARG A 419 -4.68 30.04 -0.71
CA ARG A 419 -3.71 29.22 0.02
C ARG A 419 -4.15 27.76 0.03
N SER A 420 -3.19 26.85 -0.06
CA SER A 420 -3.52 25.43 -0.15
C SER A 420 -4.24 24.90 1.09
N ASP A 421 -5.22 24.03 0.88
CA ASP A 421 -5.83 23.23 1.92
C ASP A 421 -4.89 22.12 2.42
N MET A 422 -4.99 21.79 3.71
CA MET A 422 -4.35 20.58 4.25
C MET A 422 -5.18 19.32 3.95
N GLY A 423 -4.51 18.21 3.70
CA GLY A 423 -5.11 16.89 3.52
C GLY A 423 -5.17 16.42 2.07
N ALA A 424 -5.69 15.20 1.89
CA ALA A 424 -5.71 14.43 0.64
C ALA A 424 -6.26 15.19 -0.57
N TYR A 425 -7.20 16.10 -0.35
CA TYR A 425 -7.91 16.81 -1.42
C TYR A 425 -7.46 18.26 -1.60
N GLY A 426 -6.50 18.74 -0.80
CA GLY A 426 -5.89 20.06 -0.99
C GLY A 426 -4.66 20.01 -1.89
N GLY A 427 -4.12 21.16 -2.25
CA GLY A 427 -2.87 21.32 -2.98
C GLY A 427 -3.00 21.30 -4.51
N PRO A 428 -1.91 21.60 -5.22
CA PRO A 428 -1.93 21.91 -6.65
C PRO A 428 -2.31 20.72 -7.55
N ASN A 429 -2.24 19.50 -7.03
CA ASN A 429 -2.47 18.27 -7.80
C ASN A 429 -3.82 17.61 -7.51
N ASN A 430 -4.69 18.20 -6.70
CA ASN A 430 -5.97 17.59 -6.30
C ASN A 430 -6.95 17.30 -7.46
N LEU A 431 -6.75 17.89 -8.64
CA LEU A 431 -7.45 17.55 -9.89
C LEU A 431 -7.44 16.06 -10.24
N GLY A 432 -6.41 15.31 -9.82
CA GLY A 432 -6.28 13.88 -10.11
C GLY A 432 -7.36 13.00 -9.47
N TRP A 433 -8.04 13.47 -8.41
CA TRP A 433 -9.14 12.72 -7.78
C TRP A 433 -10.41 12.63 -8.64
N ILE A 434 -10.52 13.44 -9.71
CA ILE A 434 -11.75 13.62 -10.49
C ILE A 434 -11.55 13.12 -11.94
N ARG A 435 -10.37 12.61 -12.29
CA ARG A 435 -9.98 12.28 -13.67
C ARG A 435 -10.12 10.82 -14.03
#